data_AF-A0AAV1CCM8-F1
#
_entry.id   AF-A0AAV1CCM8-F1
#
_cell.length_a   1.000
_cell.length_b   1.000
_cell.length_c   1.000
_cell.angle_alpha   90.00
_cell.angle_beta   90.00
_cell.angle_gamma   90.00
#
_symmetry.space_group_name_H-M   'P 1'
#
loop_
_entity.id
_entity.type
_entity.pdbx_description
1 polymer ?
#
loop_
_entity_poly.entity_id
_entity_poly.type
_entity_poly.pdbx_seq_one_letter_code
_entity_poly.pdbx_strand_id
1 'polypeptide(L)'
;MTCNPRCKNDDGGGVDHWRSPTTEMKTYKLGTMSTIDRENFITNSENKQNGSFHLVNHSRGSGSSSLRRQSVGCFADQIDDDDDDAESASVSEAGDIGDRSFRSSRKSWSGRILSIDKLVESSTVIPISDDASQGAVSLNDATVPPLSLTQSVASRNENIQPKDNKANREAEDIWILEYISCLMVLGLFGILGVITRYYLQKLFGPGVIGATSVHSYMYPDLASNMVGSFLMGWLGVVFKGKISKFSNTLAIGLTTGYLGSLTTFSGWNQSLLELSSVEGRWVFAILSIVVGLPLNMISIIVGIDTAKIFQLLMRKKWGKKLKFLNPNCSWNVEGYPKSLLATLVLLFLFIMVWFICITFEIKKFRSSTRDAQLLLAFIVGPLGVWIRWFLARLNGRGLGKKSRLKWIPFGTLVANILASSLMAALALLKKMGENDACIVVATGIQLGFCGCLSTVSTFIAEFEAMRQSSHHWRAYVYGLGTILISFALGTLIYSTPVWIKGYK
;
A
#
# COMPACT_ATOMS: atom_id res chain seq x y z
N MET A 1 -69.66 7.15 29.28
CA MET A 1 -70.04 5.72 29.33
C MET A 1 -68.83 4.89 28.98
N THR A 2 -68.38 4.14 29.97
CA THR A 2 -67.27 3.18 29.95
C THR A 2 -67.66 1.86 29.29
N CYS A 3 -66.66 1.14 28.76
CA CYS A 3 -66.43 -0.30 28.88
C CYS A 3 -66.12 -1.05 27.56
N ASN A 4 -64.98 -1.75 27.64
CA ASN A 4 -64.41 -2.76 26.76
C ASN A 4 -65.07 -4.15 27.03
N PRO A 5 -64.44 -5.29 26.67
CA PRO A 5 -64.50 -6.12 25.45
C PRO A 5 -65.35 -7.40 25.60
N ARG A 6 -65.50 -8.22 24.53
CA ARG A 6 -65.57 -9.69 24.69
C ARG A 6 -65.29 -10.51 23.42
N CYS A 7 -64.43 -11.50 23.62
CA CYS A 7 -64.15 -12.65 22.75
C CYS A 7 -65.39 -13.53 22.48
N LYS A 8 -65.37 -14.25 21.36
CA LYS A 8 -66.01 -15.55 21.20
C LYS A 8 -65.01 -16.53 20.57
N ASN A 9 -64.82 -17.64 21.27
CA ASN A 9 -64.29 -18.90 20.75
C ASN A 9 -65.36 -19.55 19.86
N ASP A 10 -64.93 -20.35 18.89
CA ASP A 10 -65.64 -21.56 18.47
C ASP A 10 -64.63 -22.63 18.06
N ASP A 11 -64.92 -23.85 18.49
CA ASP A 11 -64.16 -25.09 18.47
C ASP A 11 -64.16 -25.81 17.11
N GLY A 12 -63.25 -26.77 16.91
CA GLY A 12 -63.36 -27.78 15.85
C GLY A 12 -62.06 -28.54 15.55
N GLY A 13 -61.96 -29.80 15.98
CA GLY A 13 -60.74 -30.62 15.96
C GLY A 13 -60.50 -31.53 14.74
N GLY A 14 -59.41 -32.32 14.82
CA GLY A 14 -59.05 -33.48 13.96
C GLY A 14 -57.97 -33.17 12.91
N VAL A 15 -56.66 -33.29 13.16
CA VAL A 15 -55.79 -34.50 13.25
C VAL A 15 -55.78 -35.36 11.99
N ASP A 16 -54.65 -35.35 11.25
CA ASP A 16 -54.05 -36.58 10.71
C ASP A 16 -52.54 -36.44 10.38
N HIS A 17 -51.88 -37.59 10.53
CA HIS A 17 -50.45 -37.91 10.63
C HIS A 17 -49.53 -37.49 9.46
N TRP A 18 -48.22 -37.29 9.75
CA TRP A 18 -47.10 -38.02 9.11
C TRP A 18 -45.85 -38.09 10.01
N ARG A 19 -45.19 -39.26 9.99
CA ARG A 19 -44.17 -39.80 10.90
C ARG A 19 -42.75 -39.23 10.72
N SER A 20 -42.01 -39.19 11.83
CA SER A 20 -40.54 -39.17 11.89
C SER A 20 -39.96 -40.59 11.92
N PRO A 21 -38.70 -40.80 11.47
CA PRO A 21 -37.91 -41.97 11.86
C PRO A 21 -36.79 -41.62 12.85
N THR A 22 -36.75 -42.41 13.92
CA THR A 22 -35.70 -42.55 14.93
C THR A 22 -34.58 -43.47 14.48
N THR A 23 -33.30 -43.15 14.81
CA THR A 23 -32.32 -44.20 15.17
C THR A 23 -31.22 -43.68 16.12
N GLU A 24 -31.30 -44.19 17.35
CA GLU A 24 -30.26 -44.62 18.30
C GLU A 24 -29.02 -43.78 18.68
N MET A 25 -28.91 -43.62 20.00
CA MET A 25 -27.80 -43.11 20.79
C MET A 25 -26.99 -44.30 21.34
N LYS A 26 -25.64 -44.26 21.25
CA LYS A 26 -24.74 -45.10 22.07
C LYS A 26 -23.69 -44.21 22.74
N THR A 27 -23.74 -44.18 24.06
CA THR A 27 -22.77 -43.58 24.99
C THR A 27 -21.63 -44.56 25.28
N TYR A 28 -20.38 -44.07 25.33
CA TYR A 28 -19.32 -44.68 26.15
C TYR A 28 -18.39 -43.62 26.77
N LYS A 29 -17.80 -44.04 27.90
CA LYS A 29 -17.30 -43.29 29.06
C LYS A 29 -15.98 -42.52 28.89
N LEU A 30 -15.82 -41.59 29.84
CA LEU A 30 -14.64 -40.82 30.25
C LEU A 30 -13.42 -41.69 30.60
N GLY A 31 -12.22 -41.22 30.25
CA GLY A 31 -10.93 -41.73 30.73
C GLY A 31 -9.80 -40.70 30.56
N THR A 32 -9.25 -40.23 31.67
CA THR A 32 -8.06 -39.38 31.81
C THR A 32 -6.76 -40.18 31.60
N MET A 33 -5.78 -39.69 30.81
CA MET A 33 -4.34 -39.67 31.20
C MET A 33 -3.39 -38.97 30.20
N SER A 34 -2.47 -38.21 30.81
CA SER A 34 -1.04 -37.97 30.51
C SER A 34 -0.56 -37.39 29.17
N THR A 35 0.09 -36.23 29.30
CA THR A 35 1.35 -35.83 28.66
C THR A 35 2.22 -37.01 28.23
N ILE A 36 2.41 -37.16 26.92
CA ILE A 36 3.62 -37.55 26.15
C ILE A 36 3.11 -37.69 24.71
N ASP A 37 3.55 -36.79 23.84
CA ASP A 37 3.66 -36.94 22.36
C ASP A 37 3.90 -35.56 21.78
N ARG A 38 5.06 -35.01 22.15
CA ARG A 38 5.61 -33.75 21.63
C ARG A 38 7.02 -33.98 21.12
N GLU A 39 7.25 -35.10 20.46
CA GLU A 39 8.52 -35.49 19.82
C GLU A 39 8.19 -36.63 18.86
N ASN A 40 7.90 -36.32 17.58
CA ASN A 40 7.99 -37.24 16.42
C ASN A 40 7.47 -36.59 15.12
N PHE A 41 7.92 -35.37 14.80
CA PHE A 41 7.71 -34.81 13.46
C PHE A 41 8.93 -34.02 12.92
N ILE A 42 10.11 -34.27 13.48
CA ILE A 42 11.41 -33.81 12.95
C ILE A 42 12.29 -35.05 12.80
N THR A 43 12.13 -35.78 11.71
CA THR A 43 13.14 -36.64 11.08
C THR A 43 12.46 -37.33 9.89
N ASN A 44 12.61 -36.78 8.69
CA ASN A 44 12.64 -37.52 7.41
C ASN A 44 12.56 -36.54 6.22
N SER A 45 13.70 -35.97 5.82
CA SER A 45 13.95 -35.63 4.40
C SER A 45 15.42 -35.24 4.14
N GLU A 46 16.37 -36.07 4.56
CA GLU A 46 17.66 -36.14 3.88
C GLU A 46 17.64 -37.31 2.89
N ASN A 47 17.55 -37.01 1.60
CA ASN A 47 18.20 -37.79 0.56
C ASN A 47 18.33 -36.96 -0.72
N LYS A 48 19.55 -36.43 -0.92
CA LYS A 48 20.06 -35.89 -2.18
C LYS A 48 20.48 -37.05 -3.09
N GLN A 49 20.11 -36.99 -4.37
CA GLN A 49 20.84 -37.68 -5.44
C GLN A 49 21.37 -36.67 -6.45
N ASN A 50 22.67 -36.83 -6.75
CA ASN A 50 23.54 -35.95 -7.54
C ASN A 50 23.24 -35.98 -9.05
N GLY A 51 23.61 -34.87 -9.72
CA GLY A 51 23.73 -34.79 -11.17
C GLY A 51 24.75 -33.73 -11.61
N SER A 52 25.97 -34.21 -11.88
CA SER A 52 27.06 -33.71 -12.75
C SER A 52 27.69 -32.31 -12.57
N PHE A 53 28.97 -32.36 -12.21
CA PHE A 53 30.00 -31.31 -12.30
C PHE A 53 30.51 -31.11 -13.74
N HIS A 54 30.92 -29.89 -14.06
CA HIS A 54 32.07 -29.61 -14.93
C HIS A 54 32.90 -28.51 -14.26
N LEU A 55 34.11 -28.86 -13.82
CA LEU A 55 35.14 -27.92 -13.38
C LEU A 55 36.42 -28.25 -14.16
N VAL A 56 37.03 -27.23 -14.74
CA VAL A 56 38.34 -27.30 -15.41
C VAL A 56 39.41 -26.96 -14.38
N ASN A 57 40.47 -27.79 -14.37
CA ASN A 57 41.65 -27.73 -13.51
C ASN A 57 42.51 -26.47 -13.74
N HIS A 58 43.16 -25.99 -12.67
CA HIS A 58 44.56 -25.57 -12.74
C HIS A 58 45.32 -25.82 -11.41
N SER A 59 46.39 -26.60 -11.58
CA SER A 59 47.63 -26.89 -10.84
C SER A 59 48.02 -26.16 -9.53
N ARG A 60 48.32 -26.99 -8.52
CA ARG A 60 49.55 -27.12 -7.68
C ARG A 60 50.42 -25.89 -7.33
N GLY A 61 50.66 -25.71 -6.03
CA GLY A 61 51.87 -25.12 -5.44
C GLY A 61 51.88 -25.26 -3.90
N SER A 62 52.86 -25.98 -3.35
CA SER A 62 53.07 -26.30 -1.93
C SER A 62 54.00 -25.28 -1.24
N GLY A 63 53.85 -25.06 0.07
CA GLY A 63 55.00 -24.80 0.95
C GLY A 63 54.96 -23.60 1.90
N SER A 64 54.86 -23.92 3.21
CA SER A 64 55.44 -23.24 4.38
C SER A 64 54.88 -21.90 4.94
N SER A 65 54.28 -22.04 6.13
CA SER A 65 54.42 -21.22 7.36
C SER A 65 54.31 -19.68 7.33
N SER A 66 53.32 -19.13 8.05
CA SER A 66 53.59 -18.44 9.32
C SER A 66 52.31 -18.23 10.14
N LEU A 67 52.41 -18.47 11.45
CA LEU A 67 51.41 -18.09 12.45
C LEU A 67 51.30 -16.56 12.47
N ARG A 68 50.13 -16.00 12.12
CA ARG A 68 49.80 -14.62 12.47
C ARG A 68 48.36 -14.54 12.97
N ARG A 69 48.26 -13.93 14.16
CA ARG A 69 47.11 -13.77 15.05
C ARG A 69 45.80 -13.49 14.33
N GLN A 70 44.76 -14.21 14.76
CA GLN A 70 43.36 -13.89 14.56
C GLN A 70 43.08 -12.44 14.98
N SER A 71 42.57 -11.64 14.05
CA SER A 71 41.69 -10.52 14.34
C SER A 71 40.26 -10.96 14.04
N VAL A 72 39.56 -11.42 15.07
CA VAL A 72 38.11 -11.59 15.05
C VAL A 72 37.50 -10.20 15.25
N GLY A 73 36.77 -9.70 14.26
CA GLY A 73 36.06 -8.42 14.32
C GLY A 73 36.04 -7.71 12.98
N CYS A 74 35.05 -8.04 12.14
CA CYS A 74 34.43 -7.18 11.11
C CYS A 74 33.55 -7.98 10.12
N PHE A 75 33.67 -9.30 10.06
CA PHE A 75 32.87 -10.10 9.11
C PHE A 75 31.44 -10.41 9.59
N ALA A 76 31.16 -10.36 10.90
CA ALA A 76 29.80 -10.59 11.42
C ALA A 76 28.88 -9.38 11.18
N ASP A 77 29.34 -8.15 11.51
CA ASP A 77 28.56 -6.93 11.30
C ASP A 77 28.20 -6.68 9.82
N GLN A 78 29.09 -7.02 8.87
CA GLN A 78 28.79 -6.88 7.44
C GLN A 78 27.75 -7.89 6.93
N ILE A 79 27.74 -9.11 7.47
CA ILE A 79 26.75 -10.13 7.07
C ILE A 79 25.38 -9.78 7.67
N ASP A 80 25.34 -9.36 8.94
CA ASP A 80 24.10 -8.93 9.59
C ASP A 80 23.52 -7.66 8.93
N ASP A 81 24.34 -6.68 8.54
CA ASP A 81 23.89 -5.48 7.83
C ASP A 81 23.37 -5.79 6.41
N ASP A 82 24.02 -6.69 5.67
CA ASP A 82 23.59 -7.08 4.31
C ASP A 82 22.26 -7.88 4.34
N ASP A 83 22.08 -8.78 5.30
CA ASP A 83 20.84 -9.53 5.49
C ASP A 83 19.68 -8.61 5.95
N ASP A 84 19.94 -7.67 6.86
CA ASP A 84 18.94 -6.67 7.29
C ASP A 84 18.51 -5.73 6.15
N ASP A 85 19.43 -5.37 5.24
CA ASP A 85 19.15 -4.57 4.06
C ASP A 85 18.31 -5.34 3.04
N ALA A 86 18.59 -6.63 2.83
CA ALA A 86 17.81 -7.50 1.95
C ALA A 86 16.38 -7.71 2.49
N GLU A 87 16.22 -7.93 3.79
CA GLU A 87 14.92 -8.00 4.45
C GLU A 87 14.14 -6.69 4.29
N SER A 88 14.79 -5.54 4.53
CA SER A 88 14.17 -4.21 4.39
C SER A 88 13.70 -3.93 2.95
N ALA A 89 14.45 -4.38 1.95
CA ALA A 89 14.05 -4.32 0.55
C ALA A 89 12.83 -5.20 0.28
N SER A 90 12.81 -6.43 0.79
CA SER A 90 11.68 -7.36 0.62
C SER A 90 10.36 -6.82 1.21
N VAL A 91 10.42 -6.17 2.38
CA VAL A 91 9.28 -5.51 3.02
C VAL A 91 8.75 -4.38 2.14
N SER A 92 9.64 -3.59 1.57
CA SER A 92 9.27 -2.49 0.68
C SER A 92 8.66 -2.98 -0.64
N GLU A 93 9.13 -4.11 -1.16
CA GLU A 93 8.61 -4.74 -2.38
C GLU A 93 7.26 -5.46 -2.19
N ALA A 94 7.01 -5.95 -0.98
CA ALA A 94 5.70 -6.47 -0.58
C ALA A 94 4.64 -5.36 -0.61
N GLY A 95 5.05 -4.13 -0.25
CA GLY A 95 4.26 -2.92 -0.38
C GLY A 95 4.31 -2.27 -1.77
N ASP A 96 4.07 -0.95 -1.79
CA ASP A 96 4.26 -0.11 -2.97
C ASP A 96 5.64 0.54 -2.92
N ILE A 97 6.27 0.66 -4.08
CA ILE A 97 7.60 1.27 -4.26
C ILE A 97 7.55 2.59 -5.04
N GLY A 98 6.37 3.01 -5.49
CA GLY A 98 6.16 4.24 -6.26
C GLY A 98 6.76 4.17 -7.66
N ASP A 99 7.30 5.29 -8.13
CA ASP A 99 7.94 5.44 -9.45
C ASP A 99 9.24 4.61 -9.61
N ARG A 100 9.77 4.05 -8.52
CA ARG A 100 10.98 3.21 -8.55
C ARG A 100 10.78 1.94 -9.38
N SER A 101 9.55 1.49 -9.56
CA SER A 101 9.22 0.37 -10.45
C SER A 101 9.60 0.62 -11.91
N PHE A 102 9.69 1.89 -12.34
CA PHE A 102 10.10 2.27 -13.69
C PHE A 102 11.62 2.50 -13.82
N ARG A 103 12.34 2.70 -12.72
CA ARG A 103 13.81 2.91 -12.73
C ARG A 103 14.60 1.60 -12.71
N SER A 104 14.07 0.53 -12.13
CA SER A 104 14.76 -0.76 -12.04
C SER A 104 14.95 -1.45 -13.40
N SER A 105 14.13 -1.11 -14.41
CA SER A 105 14.21 -1.67 -15.76
C SER A 105 15.25 -1.01 -16.67
N ARG A 106 15.78 0.18 -16.31
CA ARG A 106 16.76 0.91 -17.14
C ARG A 106 17.93 1.43 -16.28
N LYS A 107 18.89 0.56 -15.97
CA LYS A 107 20.12 0.88 -15.22
C LYS A 107 21.11 1.85 -15.91
N SER A 108 20.77 2.47 -17.05
CA SER A 108 21.73 3.27 -17.82
C SER A 108 21.48 4.78 -17.87
N TRP A 109 20.42 5.31 -17.25
CA TRP A 109 20.09 6.73 -17.40
C TRP A 109 20.00 7.46 -16.06
N SER A 110 21.16 7.74 -15.48
CA SER A 110 21.28 8.64 -14.35
C SER A 110 21.59 10.04 -14.86
N GLY A 111 20.60 10.94 -14.76
CA GLY A 111 20.81 12.35 -15.02
C GLY A 111 19.56 13.01 -15.57
N ARG A 112 18.92 13.83 -14.72
CA ARG A 112 17.71 14.63 -15.01
C ARG A 112 16.41 13.83 -14.98
N ILE A 113 15.77 13.81 -13.81
CA ILE A 113 14.44 14.39 -13.58
C ILE A 113 14.04 14.13 -12.12
N LEU A 114 13.62 15.23 -11.47
CA LEU A 114 13.16 15.41 -10.09
C LEU A 114 14.19 15.16 -8.95
N SER A 115 15.17 16.05 -8.86
CA SER A 115 16.10 16.19 -7.75
C SER A 115 15.46 16.78 -6.48
N ILE A 116 14.40 16.17 -5.94
CA ILE A 116 14.04 16.40 -4.52
C ILE A 116 14.99 15.60 -3.61
N ASP A 117 15.51 14.48 -4.10
CA ASP A 117 16.52 13.68 -3.40
C ASP A 117 17.80 14.49 -3.11
N LYS A 118 18.19 15.41 -4.00
CA LYS A 118 19.31 16.34 -3.75
C LYS A 118 18.94 17.55 -2.91
N LEU A 119 17.67 17.97 -2.90
CA LEU A 119 17.24 19.15 -2.13
C LEU A 119 17.10 18.83 -0.63
N VAL A 120 16.65 17.61 -0.30
CA VAL A 120 16.71 17.10 1.08
C VAL A 120 18.15 17.00 1.59
N GLU A 121 19.12 16.74 0.70
CA GLU A 121 20.54 16.79 1.03
C GLU A 121 21.12 18.22 1.12
N SER A 122 20.57 19.21 0.40
CA SER A 122 21.13 20.57 0.34
C SER A 122 20.47 21.58 1.30
N SER A 123 19.27 21.34 1.80
CA SER A 123 18.52 22.31 2.63
C SER A 123 18.85 22.31 4.13
N THR A 124 19.94 21.66 4.58
CA THR A 124 20.36 21.64 6.00
C THR A 124 21.82 22.07 6.21
N VAL A 125 22.27 23.07 5.46
CA VAL A 125 23.56 23.74 5.72
C VAL A 125 23.29 25.22 6.02
N ILE A 126 23.07 25.52 7.30
CA ILE A 126 23.42 26.84 7.87
C ILE A 126 24.77 26.60 8.56
N PRO A 127 25.90 27.10 8.02
CA PRO A 127 27.15 27.00 8.75
C PRO A 127 27.17 28.08 9.84
N ILE A 128 27.31 27.63 11.09
CA ILE A 128 27.77 28.47 12.19
C ILE A 128 29.27 28.66 11.96
N SER A 129 29.69 29.91 11.78
CA SER A 129 31.09 30.29 11.71
C SER A 129 31.63 30.45 13.13
N ASP A 130 32.62 29.64 13.49
CA ASP A 130 33.48 29.88 14.65
C ASP A 130 34.57 30.88 14.24
N ASP A 131 34.46 32.11 14.73
CA ASP A 131 35.51 33.14 14.63
C ASP A 131 36.48 33.03 15.81
N ALA A 132 37.76 32.80 15.51
CA ALA A 132 38.87 33.14 16.40
C ALA A 132 40.17 33.44 15.59
N SER A 133 40.29 34.71 15.20
CA SER A 133 41.49 35.57 15.20
C SER A 133 42.91 34.99 15.07
N GLN A 134 43.64 35.44 14.04
CA GLN A 134 45.04 35.94 13.99
C GLN A 134 45.44 35.96 12.49
N GLY A 135 46.05 36.96 11.84
CA GLY A 135 46.64 38.26 12.17
C GLY A 135 47.16 38.85 10.85
N ALA A 136 47.22 40.19 10.77
CA ALA A 136 47.44 41.02 9.58
C ALA A 136 48.79 40.87 8.87
N VAL A 137 48.86 41.20 7.56
CA VAL A 137 49.79 42.19 6.95
C VAL A 137 49.21 42.71 5.62
N SER A 138 49.39 44.02 5.41
CA SER A 138 48.91 44.93 4.36
C SER A 138 49.87 45.00 3.14
N LEU A 139 49.38 45.27 1.92
CA LEU A 139 49.64 46.53 1.18
C LEU A 139 48.90 46.60 -0.17
N ASN A 140 48.48 47.83 -0.49
CA ASN A 140 47.70 48.29 -1.65
C ASN A 140 48.49 48.31 -2.96
N ASP A 141 47.83 48.19 -4.13
CA ASP A 141 47.61 49.35 -5.03
C ASP A 141 46.62 49.03 -6.18
N ALA A 142 45.98 50.09 -6.68
CA ALA A 142 44.78 50.11 -7.52
C ALA A 142 45.01 49.85 -9.04
N THR A 143 43.96 49.42 -9.76
CA THR A 143 43.29 50.15 -10.89
C THR A 143 42.32 49.21 -11.67
N VAL A 144 41.23 49.80 -12.17
CA VAL A 144 39.91 49.31 -12.68
C VAL A 144 39.95 48.84 -14.18
N PRO A 145 38.94 48.10 -14.73
CA PRO A 145 38.97 47.12 -15.85
C PRO A 145 38.38 47.68 -17.19
N PRO A 146 37.72 46.97 -18.16
CA PRO A 146 37.49 45.53 -18.49
C PRO A 146 37.57 45.11 -20.01
N LEU A 147 37.30 43.82 -20.32
CA LEU A 147 36.85 43.20 -21.61
C LEU A 147 37.82 43.26 -22.82
N SER A 148 38.07 42.25 -23.69
CA SER A 148 37.31 41.08 -24.16
C SER A 148 38.19 40.21 -25.10
N LEU A 149 37.80 38.93 -25.25
CA LEU A 149 37.96 38.01 -26.42
C LEU A 149 39.32 37.88 -27.17
N THR A 150 39.92 36.68 -27.13
CA THR A 150 40.07 35.73 -28.29
C THR A 150 40.90 34.51 -27.85
N GLN A 151 40.30 33.31 -27.86
CA GLN A 151 40.56 32.23 -28.82
C GLN A 151 42.00 31.68 -28.85
N SER A 152 42.18 30.50 -28.25
CA SER A 152 43.14 29.50 -28.77
C SER A 152 42.41 28.18 -28.98
N VAL A 153 42.18 27.89 -30.25
CA VAL A 153 41.65 26.63 -30.78
C VAL A 153 42.70 25.54 -30.62
N ALA A 154 42.34 24.42 -29.99
CA ALA A 154 42.96 23.13 -30.23
C ALA A 154 41.87 22.05 -30.18
N SER A 155 41.58 21.53 -31.36
CA SER A 155 40.58 20.54 -31.71
C SER A 155 40.77 19.19 -30.99
N ARG A 156 39.70 18.66 -30.39
CA ARG A 156 39.58 17.23 -30.09
C ARG A 156 38.12 16.75 -30.17
N ASN A 157 37.85 16.04 -31.27
CA ASN A 157 36.70 15.16 -31.53
C ASN A 157 35.29 15.72 -31.32
N GLU A 158 34.81 16.48 -32.31
CA GLU A 158 33.40 16.41 -32.71
C GLU A 158 33.18 15.15 -33.56
N ASN A 159 32.78 14.07 -32.90
CA ASN A 159 32.07 12.96 -33.53
C ASN A 159 31.30 12.20 -32.43
N ILE A 160 30.32 12.89 -31.82
CA ILE A 160 29.24 12.25 -31.07
C ILE A 160 28.01 12.33 -31.96
N GLN A 161 27.46 11.15 -32.30
CA GLN A 161 26.51 10.97 -33.38
C GLN A 161 25.17 11.70 -33.17
N PRO A 162 24.51 12.20 -34.23
CA PRO A 162 23.10 12.62 -34.18
C PRO A 162 22.13 11.45 -33.90
N LYS A 163 22.58 10.20 -34.06
CA LYS A 163 21.80 8.98 -33.82
C LYS A 163 21.58 8.71 -32.33
N ASP A 164 22.60 8.99 -31.49
CA ASP A 164 22.51 8.83 -30.04
C ASP A 164 21.53 9.85 -29.44
N ASN A 165 21.54 11.09 -29.92
CA ASN A 165 20.60 12.12 -29.48
C ASN A 165 19.15 11.84 -29.88
N LYS A 166 18.91 11.17 -31.02
CA LYS A 166 17.54 10.82 -31.46
C LYS A 166 16.98 9.64 -30.66
N ALA A 167 17.76 8.57 -30.50
CA ALA A 167 17.37 7.42 -29.69
C ALA A 167 17.15 7.81 -28.22
N ASN A 168 17.96 8.74 -27.71
CA ASN A 168 17.83 9.30 -26.38
C ASN A 168 16.50 10.07 -26.18
N ARG A 169 16.11 10.92 -27.13
CA ARG A 169 14.83 11.64 -27.07
C ARG A 169 13.64 10.69 -27.16
N GLU A 170 13.68 9.72 -28.07
CA GLU A 170 12.61 8.72 -28.20
C GLU A 170 12.44 7.89 -26.92
N ALA A 171 13.52 7.55 -26.23
CA ALA A 171 13.47 6.81 -24.96
C ALA A 171 12.89 7.64 -23.80
N GLU A 172 13.19 8.95 -23.78
CA GLU A 172 12.64 9.92 -22.81
C GLU A 172 11.13 10.13 -23.04
N ASP A 173 10.71 10.31 -24.29
CA ASP A 173 9.29 10.47 -24.66
C ASP A 173 8.47 9.23 -24.28
N ILE A 174 9.00 8.02 -24.54
CA ILE A 174 8.36 6.76 -24.14
C ILE A 174 8.20 6.68 -22.61
N TRP A 175 9.22 7.09 -21.85
CA TRP A 175 9.14 7.07 -20.38
C TRP A 175 8.08 8.04 -19.85
N ILE A 176 7.99 9.24 -20.41
CA ILE A 176 6.96 10.23 -20.05
C ILE A 176 5.57 9.67 -20.36
N LEU A 177 5.38 9.04 -21.53
CA LEU A 177 4.11 8.40 -21.90
C LEU A 177 3.73 7.25 -20.97
N GLU A 178 4.68 6.38 -20.61
CA GLU A 178 4.47 5.29 -19.65
C GLU A 178 4.09 5.85 -18.26
N TYR A 179 4.79 6.89 -17.81
CA TYR A 179 4.54 7.54 -16.53
C TYR A 179 3.15 8.20 -16.48
N ILE A 180 2.80 8.97 -17.51
CA ILE A 180 1.46 9.56 -17.64
C ILE A 180 0.41 8.45 -17.64
N SER A 181 0.58 7.44 -18.50
CA SER A 181 -0.33 6.28 -18.56
C SER A 181 -0.51 5.62 -17.20
N CYS A 182 0.56 5.49 -16.43
CA CYS A 182 0.51 4.95 -15.08
C CYS A 182 -0.33 5.80 -14.14
N LEU A 183 -0.17 7.13 -14.14
CA LEU A 183 -1.01 8.02 -13.35
C LEU A 183 -2.50 7.90 -13.73
N MET A 184 -2.79 7.77 -15.03
CA MET A 184 -4.16 7.59 -15.52
C MET A 184 -4.77 6.26 -15.06
N VAL A 185 -4.03 5.16 -15.21
CA VAL A 185 -4.45 3.83 -14.74
C VAL A 185 -4.66 3.84 -13.23
N LEU A 186 -3.73 4.43 -12.47
CA LEU A 186 -3.86 4.60 -11.01
C LEU A 186 -5.14 5.35 -10.64
N GLY A 187 -5.45 6.43 -11.35
CA GLY A 187 -6.68 7.21 -11.14
C GLY A 187 -7.94 6.41 -11.41
N LEU A 188 -8.02 5.72 -12.57
CA LEU A 188 -9.19 4.90 -12.94
C LEU A 188 -9.43 3.76 -11.96
N PHE A 189 -8.39 2.98 -11.67
CA PHE A 189 -8.49 1.89 -10.70
C PHE A 189 -8.74 2.42 -9.28
N GLY A 190 -8.23 3.60 -8.95
CA GLY A 190 -8.56 4.31 -7.72
C GLY A 190 -10.06 4.60 -7.58
N ILE A 191 -10.68 5.14 -8.63
CA ILE A 191 -12.14 5.37 -8.68
C ILE A 191 -12.90 4.05 -8.52
N LEU A 192 -12.50 3.01 -9.23
CA LEU A 192 -13.09 1.67 -9.07
C LEU A 192 -12.96 1.16 -7.62
N GLY A 193 -11.83 1.42 -6.96
CA GLY A 193 -11.62 1.09 -5.55
C GLY A 193 -12.60 1.81 -4.63
N VAL A 194 -12.79 3.11 -4.83
CA VAL A 194 -13.79 3.92 -4.08
C VAL A 194 -15.20 3.36 -4.27
N ILE A 195 -15.57 3.04 -5.50
CA ILE A 195 -16.88 2.47 -5.84
C ILE A 195 -17.09 1.16 -5.09
N THR A 196 -16.16 0.22 -5.21
CA THR A 196 -16.26 -1.09 -4.54
C THR A 196 -16.29 -0.93 -3.03
N ARG A 197 -15.47 -0.03 -2.45
CA ARG A 197 -15.47 0.27 -1.02
C ARG A 197 -16.85 0.75 -0.55
N TYR A 198 -17.43 1.73 -1.24
CA TYR A 198 -18.75 2.27 -0.89
C TYR A 198 -19.85 1.20 -0.96
N TYR A 199 -19.86 0.36 -2.00
CA TYR A 199 -20.86 -0.71 -2.10
C TYR A 199 -20.68 -1.80 -1.06
N LEU A 200 -19.44 -2.14 -0.68
CA LEU A 200 -19.19 -3.09 0.42
C LEU A 200 -19.63 -2.51 1.76
N GLN A 201 -19.39 -1.24 2.04
CA GLN A 201 -19.92 -0.58 3.23
C GLN A 201 -21.47 -0.67 3.27
N LYS A 202 -22.14 -0.44 2.13
CA LYS A 202 -23.60 -0.52 2.04
C LYS A 202 -24.13 -1.95 2.19
N LEU A 203 -23.44 -2.93 1.60
CA LEU A 203 -23.81 -4.35 1.66
C LEU A 203 -23.66 -4.91 3.08
N PHE A 204 -22.55 -4.62 3.76
CA PHE A 204 -22.28 -5.14 5.10
C PHE A 204 -22.88 -4.27 6.21
N GLY A 205 -23.26 -3.04 5.89
CA GLY A 205 -23.88 -2.10 6.82
C GLY A 205 -25.30 -2.51 7.25
N PRO A 206 -25.92 -1.73 8.15
CA PRO A 206 -27.20 -2.04 8.81
C PRO A 206 -28.39 -2.18 7.86
N GLY A 207 -28.30 -1.65 6.63
CA GLY A 207 -29.41 -1.69 5.68
C GLY A 207 -29.59 -3.03 4.96
N VAL A 208 -28.59 -3.92 4.94
CA VAL A 208 -28.65 -5.19 4.20
C VAL A 208 -28.25 -6.37 5.07
N ILE A 209 -26.94 -6.57 5.32
CA ILE A 209 -26.46 -7.69 6.16
C ILE A 209 -26.48 -7.31 7.65
N GLY A 210 -26.17 -6.06 7.99
CA GLY A 210 -26.10 -5.60 9.37
C GLY A 210 -24.92 -6.13 10.19
N ALA A 211 -23.86 -6.60 9.52
CA ALA A 211 -22.65 -7.07 10.19
C ALA A 211 -21.74 -5.92 10.66
N THR A 212 -21.75 -4.77 9.96
CA THR A 212 -20.94 -3.59 10.32
C THR A 212 -21.82 -2.40 10.69
N SER A 213 -21.34 -1.56 11.61
CA SER A 213 -22.04 -0.36 12.06
C SER A 213 -21.06 0.65 12.64
N VAL A 214 -21.43 1.94 12.58
CA VAL A 214 -20.68 3.04 13.22
C VAL A 214 -20.64 2.86 14.75
N HIS A 215 -21.66 2.23 15.33
CA HIS A 215 -21.77 1.98 16.78
C HIS A 215 -21.28 0.59 17.20
N SER A 216 -20.61 -0.16 16.33
CA SER A 216 -20.11 -1.51 16.66
C SER A 216 -18.59 -1.55 16.57
N TYR A 217 -17.98 -2.50 17.27
CA TYR A 217 -16.54 -2.76 17.11
C TYR A 217 -16.23 -3.25 15.67
N MET A 218 -17.22 -3.81 14.98
CA MET A 218 -17.18 -4.07 13.54
C MET A 218 -17.49 -2.79 12.76
N TYR A 219 -16.43 -2.00 12.54
CA TYR A 219 -16.50 -0.70 11.88
C TYR A 219 -16.91 -0.82 10.39
N PRO A 220 -17.51 0.23 9.79
CA PRO A 220 -18.08 0.17 8.43
C PRO A 220 -17.12 -0.32 7.35
N ASP A 221 -15.86 0.07 7.43
CA ASP A 221 -14.79 -0.28 6.47
C ASP A 221 -14.17 -1.67 6.69
N LEU A 222 -14.62 -2.45 7.68
CA LEU A 222 -13.99 -3.73 7.98
C LEU A 222 -14.07 -4.71 6.79
N ALA A 223 -15.24 -4.81 6.16
CA ALA A 223 -15.44 -5.71 5.03
C ALA A 223 -14.60 -5.34 3.80
N SER A 224 -14.53 -4.04 3.46
CA SER A 224 -13.70 -3.56 2.35
C SER A 224 -12.21 -3.75 2.62
N ASN A 225 -11.76 -3.53 3.87
CA ASN A 225 -10.39 -3.78 4.29
C ASN A 225 -10.00 -5.27 4.23
N MET A 226 -10.89 -6.17 4.66
CA MET A 226 -10.66 -7.62 4.58
C MET A 226 -10.61 -8.10 3.13
N VAL A 227 -11.59 -7.70 2.29
CA VAL A 227 -11.62 -8.07 0.86
C VAL A 227 -10.39 -7.53 0.14
N GLY A 228 -10.02 -6.27 0.38
CA GLY A 228 -8.82 -5.68 -0.20
C GLY A 228 -7.53 -6.36 0.22
N SER A 229 -7.40 -6.72 1.51
CA SER A 229 -6.23 -7.45 2.02
C SER A 229 -6.13 -8.87 1.46
N PHE A 230 -7.25 -9.59 1.35
CA PHE A 230 -7.32 -10.89 0.69
C PHE A 230 -6.87 -10.82 -0.78
N LEU A 231 -7.42 -9.87 -1.53
CA LEU A 231 -7.05 -9.68 -2.94
C LEU A 231 -5.61 -9.16 -3.09
N MET A 232 -5.06 -8.46 -2.10
CA MET A 232 -3.65 -8.06 -2.07
C MET A 232 -2.74 -9.28 -1.97
N GLY A 233 -3.12 -10.30 -1.19
CA GLY A 233 -2.43 -11.59 -1.19
C GLY A 233 -2.41 -12.27 -2.56
N TRP A 234 -3.52 -12.22 -3.29
CA TRP A 234 -3.59 -12.74 -4.67
C TRP A 234 -2.77 -11.91 -5.65
N LEU A 235 -3.14 -10.65 -5.86
CA LEU A 235 -2.65 -9.80 -6.95
C LEU A 235 -1.35 -9.09 -6.60
N GLY A 236 -1.16 -8.72 -5.33
CA GLY A 236 0.01 -8.00 -4.82
C GLY A 236 1.17 -8.89 -4.40
N VAL A 237 0.91 -10.12 -3.97
CA VAL A 237 1.96 -11.05 -3.54
C VAL A 237 2.18 -12.18 -4.56
N VAL A 238 1.16 -13.02 -4.80
CA VAL A 238 1.36 -14.26 -5.58
C VAL A 238 1.42 -14.04 -7.10
N PHE A 239 0.58 -13.16 -7.63
CA PHE A 239 0.46 -12.93 -9.09
C PHE A 239 1.17 -11.66 -9.59
N LYS A 240 1.63 -10.76 -8.72
CA LYS A 240 2.27 -9.47 -9.08
C LYS A 240 3.34 -9.63 -10.14
N GLY A 241 4.27 -10.57 -9.95
CA GLY A 241 5.37 -10.81 -10.91
C GLY A 241 4.90 -11.35 -12.28
N LYS A 242 3.80 -12.10 -12.35
CA LYS A 242 3.24 -12.57 -13.64
C LYS A 242 2.47 -11.46 -14.35
N ILE A 243 1.72 -10.67 -13.60
CA ILE A 243 0.97 -9.53 -14.14
C ILE A 243 1.93 -8.45 -14.64
N SER A 244 3.01 -8.16 -13.88
CA SER A 244 4.02 -7.16 -14.27
C SER A 244 4.75 -7.54 -15.56
N LYS A 245 4.97 -8.84 -15.83
CA LYS A 245 5.50 -9.33 -17.12
C LYS A 245 4.56 -9.08 -18.30
N PHE A 246 3.25 -9.03 -18.07
CA PHE A 246 2.26 -8.70 -19.09
C PHE A 246 2.12 -7.19 -19.25
N SER A 247 1.94 -6.47 -18.14
CA SER A 247 1.94 -5.02 -18.09
C SER A 247 2.25 -4.54 -16.68
N ASN A 248 3.38 -3.84 -16.52
CA ASN A 248 3.77 -3.23 -15.24
C ASN A 248 2.74 -2.20 -14.78
N THR A 249 2.24 -1.38 -15.71
CA THR A 249 1.20 -0.38 -15.46
C THR A 249 -0.08 -1.02 -14.93
N LEU A 250 -0.50 -2.16 -15.48
CA LEU A 250 -1.67 -2.89 -14.98
C LEU A 250 -1.45 -3.46 -13.57
N ALA A 251 -0.26 -4.02 -13.31
CA ALA A 251 0.07 -4.53 -11.98
C ALA A 251 0.00 -3.41 -10.91
N ILE A 252 0.55 -2.23 -11.23
CA ILE A 252 0.49 -1.04 -10.37
C ILE A 252 -0.97 -0.55 -10.23
N GLY A 253 -1.72 -0.49 -11.33
CA GLY A 253 -3.14 -0.13 -11.32
C GLY A 253 -3.99 -0.99 -10.40
N LEU A 254 -3.86 -2.32 -10.51
CA LEU A 254 -4.60 -3.27 -9.69
C LEU A 254 -4.20 -3.21 -8.22
N THR A 255 -2.90 -3.20 -7.92
CA THR A 255 -2.41 -3.26 -6.53
C THR A 255 -2.51 -1.90 -5.86
N THR A 256 -1.86 -0.89 -6.42
CA THR A 256 -1.76 0.44 -5.82
C THR A 256 -3.03 1.25 -6.04
N GLY A 257 -3.57 1.26 -7.25
CA GLY A 257 -4.79 2.01 -7.56
C GLY A 257 -6.01 1.37 -6.89
N TYR A 258 -6.39 0.19 -7.35
CA TYR A 258 -7.64 -0.46 -6.95
C TYR A 258 -7.62 -0.99 -5.53
N LEU A 259 -6.73 -1.92 -5.20
CA LEU A 259 -6.71 -2.54 -3.87
C LEU A 259 -6.30 -1.54 -2.78
N GLY A 260 -5.42 -0.59 -3.10
CA GLY A 260 -5.10 0.52 -2.23
C GLY A 260 -6.35 1.33 -1.86
N SER A 261 -7.11 1.79 -2.86
CA SER A 261 -8.33 2.60 -2.67
C SER A 261 -9.58 1.84 -2.25
N LEU A 262 -9.62 0.51 -2.45
CA LEU A 262 -10.66 -0.36 -1.91
C LEU A 262 -10.60 -0.38 -0.37
N THR A 263 -9.39 -0.38 0.17
CA THR A 263 -9.17 -0.30 1.61
C THR A 263 -9.09 1.15 2.10
N THR A 264 -9.25 1.38 3.39
CA THR A 264 -9.01 2.69 4.01
C THR A 264 -8.56 2.53 5.46
N PHE A 265 -7.40 3.09 5.75
CA PHE A 265 -6.89 3.16 7.12
C PHE A 265 -7.47 4.38 7.83
N SER A 266 -7.62 5.51 7.13
CA SER A 266 -8.18 6.74 7.70
C SER A 266 -9.64 6.59 8.14
N GLY A 267 -10.46 5.86 7.37
CA GLY A 267 -11.84 5.55 7.74
C GLY A 267 -11.95 4.63 8.95
N TRP A 268 -11.05 3.63 9.04
CA TRP A 268 -10.93 2.79 10.24
C TRP A 268 -10.53 3.63 11.46
N ASN A 269 -9.49 4.46 11.35
CA ASN A 269 -9.03 5.32 12.45
C ASN A 269 -10.12 6.32 12.89
N GLN A 270 -10.86 6.91 11.95
CA GLN A 270 -11.99 7.79 12.25
C GLN A 270 -13.11 7.06 13.00
N SER A 271 -13.39 5.81 12.65
CA SER A 271 -14.37 4.99 13.39
C SER A 271 -13.94 4.75 14.84
N LEU A 272 -12.64 4.58 15.10
CA LEU A 272 -12.10 4.49 16.47
C LEU A 272 -12.33 5.79 17.26
N LEU A 273 -12.09 6.94 16.62
CA LEU A 273 -12.31 8.25 17.23
C LEU A 273 -13.80 8.48 17.56
N GLU A 274 -14.71 8.14 16.65
CA GLU A 274 -16.16 8.27 16.88
C GLU A 274 -16.63 7.37 18.03
N LEU A 275 -16.25 6.09 18.03
CA LEU A 275 -16.59 5.14 19.10
C LEU A 275 -16.06 5.57 20.48
N SER A 276 -14.84 6.11 20.52
CA SER A 276 -14.21 6.51 21.80
C SER A 276 -14.72 7.86 22.30
N SER A 277 -14.82 8.88 21.43
CA SER A 277 -15.02 10.26 21.84
C SER A 277 -16.47 10.74 21.80
N VAL A 278 -17.28 10.25 20.84
CA VAL A 278 -18.69 10.66 20.69
C VAL A 278 -19.60 9.71 21.45
N GLU A 279 -19.42 8.41 21.25
CA GLU A 279 -20.26 7.37 21.87
C GLU A 279 -19.85 7.07 23.33
N GLY A 280 -18.63 7.46 23.74
CA GLY A 280 -18.07 7.12 25.05
C GLY A 280 -17.75 5.62 25.22
N ARG A 281 -17.76 4.84 24.14
CA ARG A 281 -17.57 3.39 24.13
C ARG A 281 -16.12 3.03 23.82
N TRP A 282 -15.20 3.53 24.64
CA TRP A 282 -13.75 3.32 24.47
C TRP A 282 -13.34 1.84 24.40
N VAL A 283 -14.04 0.95 25.11
CA VAL A 283 -13.82 -0.51 25.02
C VAL A 283 -14.09 -1.03 23.59
N PHE A 284 -15.11 -0.50 22.91
CA PHE A 284 -15.44 -0.91 21.55
C PHE A 284 -14.36 -0.44 20.56
N ALA A 285 -13.77 0.74 20.78
CA ALA A 285 -12.62 1.19 19.99
C ALA A 285 -11.41 0.27 20.18
N ILE A 286 -11.11 -0.17 21.41
CA ILE A 286 -10.03 -1.15 21.67
C ILE A 286 -10.35 -2.48 20.99
N LEU A 287 -11.58 -2.97 21.10
CA LEU A 287 -12.02 -4.20 20.42
C LEU A 287 -11.91 -4.08 18.89
N SER A 288 -12.20 -2.92 18.29
CA SER A 288 -12.00 -2.68 16.86
C SER A 288 -10.54 -2.82 16.44
N ILE A 289 -9.58 -2.47 17.29
CA ILE A 289 -8.14 -2.68 17.03
C ILE A 289 -7.81 -4.17 17.14
N VAL A 290 -8.20 -4.80 18.27
CA VAL A 290 -7.92 -6.21 18.58
C VAL A 290 -8.55 -7.17 17.57
N VAL A 291 -9.70 -6.83 17.01
CA VAL A 291 -10.39 -7.63 15.99
C VAL A 291 -9.95 -7.20 14.58
N GLY A 292 -9.86 -5.90 14.32
CA GLY A 292 -9.57 -5.37 12.99
C GLY A 292 -8.19 -5.77 12.46
N LEU A 293 -7.13 -5.61 13.25
CA LEU A 293 -5.78 -5.94 12.78
C LEU A 293 -5.63 -7.44 12.45
N PRO A 294 -6.00 -8.39 13.33
CA PRO A 294 -5.92 -9.82 13.02
C PRO A 294 -6.82 -10.26 11.86
N LEU A 295 -8.03 -9.71 11.71
CA LEU A 295 -8.90 -10.07 10.59
C LEU A 295 -8.30 -9.69 9.24
N ASN A 296 -7.67 -8.52 9.14
CA ASN A 296 -6.98 -8.12 7.91
C ASN A 296 -5.74 -8.99 7.64
N MET A 297 -4.99 -9.35 8.70
CA MET A 297 -3.86 -10.29 8.63
C MET A 297 -4.28 -11.68 8.14
N ILE A 298 -5.31 -12.26 8.74
CA ILE A 298 -5.86 -13.56 8.31
C ILE A 298 -6.34 -13.45 6.87
N SER A 299 -6.98 -12.33 6.49
CA SER A 299 -7.45 -12.13 5.12
C SER A 299 -6.31 -12.19 4.10
N ILE A 300 -5.17 -11.53 4.34
CA ILE A 300 -4.04 -11.59 3.41
C ILE A 300 -3.41 -12.99 3.37
N ILE A 301 -3.28 -13.67 4.51
CA ILE A 301 -2.71 -15.03 4.60
C ILE A 301 -3.58 -16.01 3.80
N VAL A 302 -4.90 -16.00 4.05
CA VAL A 302 -5.86 -16.81 3.29
C VAL A 302 -5.83 -16.46 1.81
N GLY A 303 -5.64 -15.18 1.47
CA GLY A 303 -5.42 -14.73 0.09
C GLY A 303 -4.19 -15.38 -0.55
N ILE A 304 -3.05 -15.34 0.12
CA ILE A 304 -1.79 -15.95 -0.37
C ILE A 304 -1.95 -17.46 -0.55
N ASP A 305 -2.53 -18.16 0.44
CA ASP A 305 -2.66 -19.61 0.43
C ASP A 305 -3.61 -20.08 -0.67
N THR A 306 -4.78 -19.45 -0.79
CA THR A 306 -5.75 -19.77 -1.85
C THR A 306 -5.20 -19.46 -3.24
N ALA A 307 -4.42 -18.38 -3.41
CA ALA A 307 -3.75 -18.05 -4.66
C ALA A 307 -2.67 -19.08 -5.04
N LYS A 308 -1.87 -19.56 -4.08
CA LYS A 308 -0.87 -20.62 -4.29
C LYS A 308 -1.55 -21.94 -4.71
N ILE A 309 -2.63 -22.32 -4.03
CA ILE A 309 -3.44 -23.51 -4.39
C ILE A 309 -3.98 -23.36 -5.81
N PHE A 310 -4.57 -22.21 -6.15
CA PHE A 310 -5.06 -21.93 -7.49
C PHE A 310 -3.94 -22.03 -8.55
N GLN A 311 -2.76 -21.49 -8.26
CA GLN A 311 -1.60 -21.58 -9.14
C GLN A 311 -1.16 -23.04 -9.39
N LEU A 312 -1.19 -23.88 -8.35
CA LEU A 312 -0.90 -25.31 -8.45
C LEU A 312 -1.97 -26.04 -9.28
N LEU A 313 -3.25 -25.72 -9.08
CA LEU A 313 -4.36 -26.29 -9.87
C LEU A 313 -4.24 -25.93 -11.35
N MET A 314 -3.94 -24.67 -11.66
CA MET A 314 -3.70 -24.22 -13.03
C MET A 314 -2.50 -24.93 -13.66
N ARG A 315 -1.39 -25.08 -12.93
CA ARG A 315 -0.23 -25.85 -13.43
C ARG A 315 -0.57 -27.32 -13.68
N LYS A 316 -1.38 -27.97 -12.83
CA LYS A 316 -1.78 -29.38 -13.03
C LYS A 316 -2.74 -29.56 -14.21
N LYS A 317 -3.77 -28.71 -14.32
CA LYS A 317 -4.78 -28.80 -15.40
C LYS A 317 -4.24 -28.31 -16.74
N TRP A 318 -3.55 -27.18 -16.75
CA TRP A 318 -3.07 -26.56 -17.96
C TRP A 318 -1.64 -26.97 -18.28
N GLY A 319 -0.80 -27.41 -17.35
CA GLY A 319 0.55 -27.92 -17.66
C GLY A 319 0.56 -29.18 -18.54
N LYS A 320 -0.55 -29.93 -18.60
CA LYS A 320 -0.75 -31.00 -19.60
C LYS A 320 -1.15 -30.48 -20.98
N LYS A 321 -1.80 -29.31 -21.06
CA LYS A 321 -2.29 -28.69 -22.31
C LYS A 321 -1.33 -27.61 -22.87
N LEU A 322 -0.50 -27.01 -22.02
CA LEU A 322 0.43 -25.92 -22.32
C LEU A 322 1.84 -26.41 -22.68
N LYS A 323 2.05 -27.72 -22.88
CA LYS A 323 3.24 -28.23 -23.59
C LYS A 323 3.17 -27.94 -25.10
N PHE A 324 2.01 -27.55 -25.62
CA PHE A 324 1.80 -27.25 -27.04
C PHE A 324 1.89 -25.75 -27.38
N LEU A 325 1.93 -24.87 -26.38
CA LEU A 325 2.07 -23.43 -26.59
C LEU A 325 3.49 -23.02 -26.20
N ASN A 326 4.33 -22.90 -27.23
CA ASN A 326 5.70 -22.41 -27.17
C ASN A 326 5.81 -21.14 -26.27
N PRO A 327 6.65 -21.13 -25.21
CA PRO A 327 6.78 -19.99 -24.30
C PRO A 327 7.53 -18.79 -24.91
N ASN A 328 7.97 -18.87 -26.17
CA ASN A 328 8.67 -17.79 -26.87
C ASN A 328 7.75 -16.83 -27.63
N CYS A 329 6.54 -16.56 -27.12
CA CYS A 329 5.89 -15.28 -27.46
C CYS A 329 6.53 -14.19 -26.60
N SER A 330 7.75 -13.78 -26.99
CA SER A 330 8.19 -12.44 -26.64
C SER A 330 7.17 -11.49 -27.27
N TRP A 331 6.32 -10.86 -26.45
CA TRP A 331 5.65 -9.63 -26.85
C TRP A 331 6.77 -8.60 -27.00
N ASN A 332 7.44 -8.66 -28.16
CA ASN A 332 8.55 -7.80 -28.48
C ASN A 332 7.96 -6.40 -28.63
N VAL A 333 8.21 -5.61 -27.58
CA VAL A 333 8.28 -4.15 -27.51
C VAL A 333 7.31 -3.45 -28.47
N GLU A 334 6.18 -3.06 -27.89
CA GLU A 334 5.22 -2.13 -28.46
C GLU A 334 5.96 -0.91 -29.03
N GLY A 335 5.88 -0.73 -30.34
CA GLY A 335 6.41 0.49 -30.96
C GLY A 335 5.72 1.73 -30.38
N TYR A 336 6.45 2.85 -30.34
CA TYR A 336 5.97 4.19 -29.97
C TYR A 336 4.51 4.50 -30.37
N PRO A 337 4.04 4.23 -31.61
CA PRO A 337 2.65 4.54 -31.99
C PRO A 337 1.58 3.70 -31.26
N LYS A 338 1.88 2.46 -30.86
CA LYS A 338 0.93 1.61 -30.12
C LYS A 338 0.81 2.04 -28.66
N SER A 339 1.94 2.34 -28.01
CA SER A 339 1.94 2.90 -26.66
C SER A 339 1.23 4.25 -26.64
N LEU A 340 1.50 5.13 -27.63
CA LEU A 340 0.82 6.42 -27.76
C LEU A 340 -0.70 6.25 -27.93
N LEU A 341 -1.15 5.36 -28.82
CA LEU A 341 -2.59 5.10 -28.99
C LEU A 341 -3.24 4.58 -27.71
N ALA A 342 -2.59 3.65 -27.00
CA ALA A 342 -3.08 3.14 -25.72
C ALA A 342 -3.17 4.26 -24.66
N THR A 343 -2.14 5.11 -24.57
CA THR A 343 -2.15 6.30 -23.70
C THR A 343 -3.28 7.27 -24.07
N LEU A 344 -3.50 7.53 -25.37
CA LEU A 344 -4.58 8.41 -25.83
C LEU A 344 -5.98 7.86 -25.56
N VAL A 345 -6.19 6.55 -25.74
CA VAL A 345 -7.46 5.89 -25.40
C VAL A 345 -7.70 5.96 -23.90
N LEU A 346 -6.67 5.69 -23.09
CA LEU A 346 -6.75 5.79 -21.64
C LEU A 346 -7.02 7.23 -21.19
N LEU A 347 -6.40 8.22 -21.86
CA LEU A 347 -6.63 9.64 -21.66
C LEU A 347 -8.08 10.02 -21.93
N PHE A 348 -8.61 9.57 -23.07
CA PHE A 348 -10.00 9.79 -23.43
C PHE A 348 -10.97 9.19 -22.39
N LEU A 349 -10.74 7.94 -21.97
CA LEU A 349 -11.58 7.28 -20.97
C LEU A 349 -11.55 8.00 -19.62
N PHE A 350 -10.37 8.42 -19.16
CA PHE A 350 -10.24 9.15 -17.89
C PHE A 350 -10.90 10.52 -17.94
N ILE A 351 -10.68 11.29 -19.01
CA ILE A 351 -11.33 12.59 -19.22
C ILE A 351 -12.85 12.40 -19.29
N MET A 352 -13.34 11.38 -19.99
CA MET A 352 -14.77 11.10 -20.09
C MET A 352 -15.37 10.80 -18.71
N VAL A 353 -14.74 9.95 -17.90
CA VAL A 353 -15.19 9.64 -16.54
C VAL A 353 -15.19 10.90 -15.67
N TRP A 354 -14.11 11.69 -15.71
CA TRP A 354 -14.03 12.94 -14.96
C TRP A 354 -15.07 13.97 -15.39
N PHE A 355 -15.26 14.15 -16.70
CA PHE A 355 -16.24 15.07 -17.25
C PHE A 355 -17.67 14.67 -16.86
N ILE A 356 -17.99 13.37 -16.92
CA ILE A 356 -19.27 12.85 -16.43
C ILE A 356 -19.42 13.16 -14.94
N CYS A 357 -18.40 12.90 -14.11
CA CYS A 357 -18.48 13.17 -12.68
C CYS A 357 -18.72 14.67 -12.40
N ILE A 358 -17.97 15.56 -13.07
CA ILE A 358 -18.08 17.02 -12.89
C ILE A 358 -19.44 17.55 -13.35
N THR A 359 -19.92 17.13 -14.53
CA THR A 359 -21.20 17.59 -15.07
C THR A 359 -22.38 17.15 -14.21
N PHE A 360 -22.36 15.89 -13.73
CA PHE A 360 -23.37 15.41 -12.78
C PHE A 360 -23.25 16.10 -11.43
N GLU A 361 -22.03 16.39 -10.95
CA GLU A 361 -21.81 17.09 -9.70
C GLU A 361 -22.40 18.50 -9.75
N ILE A 362 -22.09 19.31 -10.79
CA ILE A 362 -22.65 20.66 -10.93
C ILE A 362 -24.19 20.63 -10.93
N LYS A 363 -24.79 19.64 -11.60
CA LYS A 363 -26.25 19.48 -11.66
C LYS A 363 -26.86 19.09 -10.32
N LYS A 364 -26.13 18.32 -9.51
CA LYS A 364 -26.65 17.66 -8.30
C LYS A 364 -26.18 18.28 -6.99
N PHE A 365 -25.14 19.11 -7.01
CA PHE A 365 -24.56 19.80 -5.86
C PHE A 365 -25.60 20.65 -5.11
N ARG A 366 -26.55 21.26 -5.83
CA ARG A 366 -27.65 22.04 -5.23
C ARG A 366 -28.65 21.21 -4.42
N SER A 367 -28.67 19.89 -4.60
CA SER A 367 -29.65 19.01 -3.96
C SER A 367 -29.14 18.35 -2.67
N SER A 368 -27.89 18.62 -2.24
CA SER A 368 -27.25 18.02 -1.06
C SER A 368 -27.43 16.50 -0.94
N THR A 369 -27.48 15.79 -2.08
CA THR A 369 -27.77 14.36 -2.11
C THR A 369 -26.50 13.53 -1.88
N ARG A 370 -26.68 12.29 -1.38
CA ARG A 370 -25.62 11.29 -1.23
C ARG A 370 -24.84 11.04 -2.53
N ASP A 371 -25.53 11.17 -3.66
CA ASP A 371 -24.90 10.99 -4.97
C ASP A 371 -23.92 12.10 -5.31
N ALA A 372 -24.13 13.33 -4.84
CA ALA A 372 -23.15 14.41 -4.99
C ALA A 372 -21.87 14.13 -4.19
N GLN A 373 -22.02 13.61 -2.97
CA GLN A 373 -20.86 13.19 -2.15
C GLN A 373 -20.02 12.11 -2.86
N LEU A 374 -20.67 11.15 -3.54
CA LEU A 374 -20.01 10.10 -4.31
C LEU A 374 -19.31 10.63 -5.56
N LEU A 375 -19.98 11.49 -6.32
CA LEU A 375 -19.41 12.10 -7.53
C LEU A 375 -18.20 12.96 -7.18
N LEU A 376 -18.29 13.76 -6.12
CA LEU A 376 -17.13 14.49 -5.59
C LEU A 376 -16.01 13.54 -5.17
N ALA A 377 -16.32 12.43 -4.50
CA ALA A 377 -15.33 11.43 -4.12
C ALA A 377 -14.60 10.82 -5.32
N PHE A 378 -15.27 10.63 -6.47
CA PHE A 378 -14.65 10.15 -7.70
C PHE A 378 -13.71 11.18 -8.34
N ILE A 379 -14.04 12.48 -8.23
CA ILE A 379 -13.18 13.56 -8.74
C ILE A 379 -11.90 13.67 -7.90
N VAL A 380 -12.02 13.67 -6.57
CA VAL A 380 -10.87 13.90 -5.68
C VAL A 380 -10.11 12.63 -5.31
N GLY A 381 -10.69 11.44 -5.53
CA GLY A 381 -10.08 10.14 -5.25
C GLY A 381 -8.73 9.91 -5.95
N PRO A 382 -8.60 10.15 -7.27
CA PRO A 382 -7.34 10.02 -8.00
C PRO A 382 -6.18 10.82 -7.39
N LEU A 383 -6.45 12.04 -6.88
CA LEU A 383 -5.43 12.87 -6.24
C LEU A 383 -4.83 12.17 -5.00
N GLY A 384 -5.67 11.51 -4.20
CA GLY A 384 -5.21 10.73 -3.04
C GLY A 384 -4.32 9.55 -3.45
N VAL A 385 -4.67 8.85 -4.53
CA VAL A 385 -3.88 7.72 -5.06
C VAL A 385 -2.52 8.20 -5.57
N TRP A 386 -2.47 9.31 -6.30
CA TRP A 386 -1.22 9.85 -6.85
C TRP A 386 -0.26 10.28 -5.74
N ILE A 387 -0.78 10.96 -4.70
CA ILE A 387 0.05 11.34 -3.55
C ILE A 387 0.54 10.10 -2.82
N ARG A 388 -0.32 9.09 -2.57
CA ARG A 388 0.10 7.83 -1.93
C ARG A 388 1.22 7.14 -2.73
N TRP A 389 1.04 6.99 -4.05
CA TRP A 389 2.03 6.37 -4.92
C TRP A 389 3.35 7.17 -4.96
N PHE A 390 3.27 8.50 -4.91
CA PHE A 390 4.44 9.35 -4.79
C PHE A 390 5.14 9.21 -3.42
N LEU A 391 4.39 9.07 -2.33
CA LEU A 391 4.94 8.83 -0.99
C LEU A 391 5.60 7.45 -0.88
N ALA A 392 5.09 6.43 -1.58
CA ALA A 392 5.62 5.06 -1.58
C ALA A 392 7.10 4.97 -2.02
N ARG A 393 7.64 6.01 -2.65
CA ARG A 393 9.07 6.13 -2.98
C ARG A 393 9.98 6.21 -1.76
N LEU A 394 9.41 6.59 -0.61
CA LEU A 394 10.11 6.64 0.69
C LEU A 394 10.23 5.25 1.35
N ASN A 395 9.43 4.26 0.92
CA ASN A 395 9.47 2.91 1.49
C ASN A 395 10.85 2.26 1.23
N GLY A 396 11.54 1.81 2.28
CA GLY A 396 12.84 1.15 2.13
C GLY A 396 14.05 2.07 1.98
N ARG A 397 13.88 3.39 2.06
CA ARG A 397 15.02 4.35 1.99
C ARG A 397 15.64 4.65 3.35
N GLY A 398 14.91 4.41 4.43
CA GLY A 398 15.30 4.82 5.78
C GLY A 398 15.34 6.34 5.95
N LEU A 399 15.82 6.79 7.10
CA LEU A 399 15.90 8.18 7.54
C LEU A 399 17.34 8.66 7.63
N GLY A 400 17.59 9.88 7.13
CA GLY A 400 18.87 10.58 7.20
C GLY A 400 19.97 10.03 6.27
N LYS A 401 21.16 10.64 6.31
CA LYS A 401 22.31 10.30 5.43
C LYS A 401 22.83 8.87 5.59
N LYS A 402 22.55 8.24 6.74
CA LYS A 402 22.95 6.86 7.04
C LYS A 402 21.83 5.85 6.72
N SER A 403 20.69 6.29 6.17
CA SER A 403 19.52 5.45 5.90
C SER A 403 19.17 4.55 7.08
N ARG A 404 18.98 5.11 8.28
CA ARG A 404 18.58 4.33 9.45
C ARG A 404 17.11 3.91 9.33
N LEU A 405 16.71 2.78 9.91
CA LEU A 405 15.31 2.32 9.89
C LEU A 405 14.75 2.04 8.47
N LYS A 406 15.57 1.48 7.56
CA LYS A 406 15.08 1.08 6.20
C LYS A 406 13.92 0.09 6.26
N TRP A 407 13.85 -0.71 7.32
CA TRP A 407 12.77 -1.67 7.56
C TRP A 407 11.39 -1.00 7.70
N ILE A 408 11.31 0.31 8.01
CA ILE A 408 10.03 1.03 8.13
C ILE A 408 9.57 1.51 6.75
N PRO A 409 8.35 1.14 6.31
CA PRO A 409 7.72 1.70 5.12
C PRO A 409 7.21 3.14 5.37
N PHE A 410 8.13 4.12 5.35
CA PHE A 410 7.80 5.51 5.68
C PHE A 410 6.76 6.15 4.75
N GLY A 411 6.72 5.76 3.48
CA GLY A 411 5.73 6.26 2.53
C GLY A 411 4.31 5.88 2.93
N THR A 412 4.10 4.59 3.23
CA THR A 412 2.80 4.06 3.67
C THR A 412 2.42 4.62 5.05
N LEU A 413 3.37 4.68 5.98
CA LEU A 413 3.19 5.27 7.31
C LEU A 413 2.70 6.72 7.23
N VAL A 414 3.43 7.56 6.48
CA VAL A 414 3.12 8.99 6.33
C VAL A 414 1.78 9.17 5.63
N ALA A 415 1.50 8.40 4.58
CA ALA A 415 0.21 8.47 3.89
C ALA A 415 -0.97 8.16 4.82
N ASN A 416 -0.86 7.12 5.65
CA ASN A 416 -1.89 6.74 6.61
C ASN A 416 -2.08 7.79 7.71
N ILE A 417 -1.00 8.34 8.28
CA ILE A 417 -1.08 9.38 9.33
C ILE A 417 -1.66 10.68 8.78
N LEU A 418 -1.19 11.14 7.60
CA LEU A 418 -1.66 12.38 6.98
C LEU A 418 -3.15 12.28 6.62
N ALA A 419 -3.56 11.19 5.98
CA ALA A 419 -4.95 10.96 5.64
C ALA A 419 -5.85 10.87 6.89
N SER A 420 -5.40 10.21 7.96
CA SER A 420 -6.16 10.09 9.21
C SER A 420 -6.31 11.44 9.92
N SER A 421 -5.27 12.28 9.89
CA SER A 421 -5.30 13.63 10.46
C SER A 421 -6.26 14.54 9.69
N LEU A 422 -6.21 14.49 8.35
CA LEU A 422 -7.13 15.26 7.50
C LEU A 422 -8.58 14.75 7.62
N MET A 423 -8.77 13.44 7.68
CA MET A 423 -10.08 12.79 7.94
C MET A 423 -10.70 13.32 9.23
N ALA A 424 -9.92 13.38 10.32
CA ALA A 424 -10.35 13.88 11.61
C ALA A 424 -10.69 15.38 11.59
N ALA A 425 -9.87 16.20 10.91
CA ALA A 425 -10.14 17.63 10.74
C ALA A 425 -11.45 17.87 9.98
N LEU A 426 -11.68 17.14 8.88
CA LEU A 426 -12.92 17.22 8.11
C LEU A 426 -14.12 16.71 8.89
N ALA A 427 -13.95 15.66 9.72
CA ALA A 427 -15.01 15.16 10.59
C ALA A 427 -15.41 16.21 11.63
N LEU A 428 -14.45 16.96 12.17
CA LEU A 428 -14.73 18.05 13.09
C LEU A 428 -15.47 19.18 12.37
N LEU A 429 -15.03 19.57 11.17
CA LEU A 429 -15.72 20.58 10.36
C LEU A 429 -17.18 20.18 10.07
N LYS A 430 -17.46 18.90 9.85
CA LYS A 430 -18.84 18.39 9.69
C LYS A 430 -19.67 18.52 10.96
N LYS A 431 -19.07 18.35 12.14
CA LYS A 431 -19.77 18.57 13.42
C LYS A 431 -19.99 20.05 13.74
N MET A 432 -19.08 20.92 13.27
CA MET A 432 -19.20 22.37 13.42
C MET A 432 -20.14 23.02 12.39
N GLY A 433 -20.27 22.42 11.21
CA GLY A 433 -20.89 23.05 10.06
C GLY A 433 -22.42 23.09 10.12
N GLU A 434 -22.99 24.29 10.04
CA GLU A 434 -24.43 24.52 9.84
C GLU A 434 -24.84 24.43 8.35
N ASN A 435 -23.88 24.43 7.42
CA ASN A 435 -24.13 24.47 5.97
C ASN A 435 -24.00 23.09 5.32
N ASP A 436 -25.07 22.61 4.70
CA ASP A 436 -25.13 21.35 3.95
C ASP A 436 -24.04 21.22 2.88
N ALA A 437 -23.66 22.31 2.20
CA ALA A 437 -22.61 22.29 1.19
C ALA A 437 -21.25 21.92 1.79
N CYS A 438 -20.94 22.40 3.00
CA CYS A 438 -19.71 22.05 3.71
C CYS A 438 -19.69 20.56 4.06
N ILE A 439 -20.84 20.01 4.50
CA ILE A 439 -20.98 18.59 4.83
C ILE A 439 -20.78 17.72 3.58
N VAL A 440 -21.36 18.11 2.44
CA VAL A 440 -21.19 17.40 1.16
C VAL A 440 -19.73 17.40 0.74
N VAL A 441 -19.07 18.57 0.75
CA VAL A 441 -17.67 18.70 0.37
C VAL A 441 -16.76 17.89 1.29
N ALA A 442 -16.92 18.03 2.60
CA ALA A 442 -16.13 17.29 3.57
C ALA A 442 -16.33 15.77 3.43
N THR A 443 -17.57 15.32 3.22
CA THR A 443 -17.86 13.88 3.04
C THR A 443 -17.25 13.34 1.74
N GLY A 444 -17.32 14.08 0.64
CA GLY A 444 -16.69 13.68 -0.62
C GLY A 444 -15.16 13.62 -0.53
N ILE A 445 -14.53 14.57 0.19
CA ILE A 445 -13.06 14.55 0.42
C ILE A 445 -12.67 13.41 1.37
N GLN A 446 -13.45 13.13 2.40
CA GLN A 446 -13.22 11.99 3.29
C GLN A 446 -13.30 10.67 2.50
N LEU A 447 -14.40 10.44 1.79
CA LEU A 447 -14.64 9.21 1.06
C LEU A 447 -13.68 9.04 -0.13
N GLY A 448 -13.39 10.10 -0.89
CA GLY A 448 -12.53 10.06 -2.06
C GLY A 448 -11.06 10.20 -1.69
N PHE A 449 -10.64 11.41 -1.37
CA PHE A 449 -9.23 11.78 -1.23
C PHE A 449 -8.55 11.05 -0.06
N CYS A 450 -9.05 11.23 1.16
CA CYS A 450 -8.43 10.66 2.35
C CYS A 450 -8.48 9.13 2.32
N GLY A 451 -9.63 8.58 1.91
CA GLY A 451 -9.80 7.15 1.72
C GLY A 451 -8.85 6.56 0.68
N CYS A 452 -8.55 7.26 -0.42
CA CYS A 452 -7.59 6.79 -1.44
C CYS A 452 -6.12 7.04 -1.06
N LEU A 453 -5.86 8.07 -0.25
CA LEU A 453 -4.52 8.41 0.25
C LEU A 453 -4.04 7.41 1.30
N SER A 454 -4.96 6.91 2.14
CA SER A 454 -4.65 5.87 3.13
C SER A 454 -4.90 4.45 2.57
N THR A 455 -4.31 3.43 3.17
CA THR A 455 -4.53 2.03 2.77
C THR A 455 -4.28 1.06 3.92
N VAL A 456 -5.11 0.01 3.98
CA VAL A 456 -4.91 -1.15 4.86
C VAL A 456 -4.26 -2.30 4.10
N SER A 457 -4.59 -2.51 2.82
CA SER A 457 -4.06 -3.64 2.03
C SER A 457 -2.54 -3.59 1.88
N THR A 458 -1.96 -2.43 1.55
CA THR A 458 -0.49 -2.27 1.47
C THR A 458 0.15 -2.35 2.85
N PHE A 459 -0.45 -1.70 3.85
CA PHE A 459 0.02 -1.71 5.24
C PHE A 459 0.12 -3.14 5.80
N ILE A 460 -0.88 -3.99 5.52
CA ILE A 460 -0.92 -5.38 5.95
C ILE A 460 0.04 -6.26 5.14
N ALA A 461 0.25 -5.98 3.85
CA ALA A 461 1.27 -6.67 3.06
C ALA A 461 2.69 -6.42 3.59
N GLU A 462 2.99 -5.17 3.96
CA GLU A 462 4.25 -4.79 4.60
C GLU A 462 4.39 -5.42 6.00
N PHE A 463 3.31 -5.40 6.80
CA PHE A 463 3.28 -6.06 8.11
C PHE A 463 3.57 -7.55 7.96
N GLU A 464 2.90 -8.25 7.04
CA GLU A 464 3.09 -9.68 6.83
C GLU A 464 4.50 -10.01 6.33
N ALA A 465 5.09 -9.16 5.49
CA ALA A 465 6.48 -9.31 5.07
C ALA A 465 7.44 -9.18 6.26
N MET A 466 7.25 -8.19 7.14
CA MET A 466 8.04 -8.07 8.38
C MET A 466 7.81 -9.24 9.34
N ARG A 467 6.59 -9.78 9.40
CA ARG A 467 6.25 -10.94 10.24
C ARG A 467 6.85 -12.24 9.70
N GLN A 468 7.29 -12.29 8.44
CA GLN A 468 7.98 -13.43 7.85
C GLN A 468 9.51 -13.26 7.85
N SER A 469 10.02 -12.08 8.22
CA SER A 469 11.45 -11.77 8.32
C SER A 469 12.03 -12.29 9.63
N SER A 470 13.36 -12.32 9.80
CA SER A 470 13.97 -12.76 11.06
C SER A 470 13.50 -11.95 12.29
N HIS A 471 13.14 -10.68 12.08
CA HIS A 471 12.77 -9.73 13.13
C HIS A 471 11.25 -9.50 13.21
N HIS A 472 10.48 -10.54 13.55
CA HIS A 472 9.00 -10.47 13.62
C HIS A 472 8.44 -9.32 14.48
N TRP A 473 9.18 -8.88 15.51
CA TRP A 473 8.76 -7.79 16.40
C TRP A 473 8.60 -6.45 15.65
N ARG A 474 9.35 -6.23 14.56
CA ARG A 474 9.27 -5.03 13.71
C ARG A 474 7.86 -4.82 13.16
N ALA A 475 7.19 -5.92 12.79
CA ALA A 475 5.81 -5.88 12.30
C ALA A 475 4.86 -5.27 13.35
N TYR A 476 4.92 -5.75 14.60
CA TYR A 476 4.05 -5.28 15.67
C TYR A 476 4.33 -3.83 16.08
N VAL A 477 5.60 -3.43 16.11
CA VAL A 477 5.99 -2.04 16.38
C VAL A 477 5.51 -1.11 15.27
N TYR A 478 5.68 -1.49 14.00
CA TYR A 478 5.14 -0.74 12.87
C TYR A 478 3.61 -0.65 12.91
N GLY A 479 2.95 -1.78 13.14
CA GLY A 479 1.49 -1.88 13.13
C GLY A 479 0.84 -1.06 14.24
N LEU A 480 1.26 -1.29 15.48
CA LEU A 480 0.76 -0.54 16.64
C LEU A 480 1.18 0.93 16.59
N GLY A 481 2.41 1.23 16.18
CA GLY A 481 2.89 2.61 16.03
C GLY A 481 2.03 3.40 15.05
N THR A 482 1.71 2.84 13.89
CA THR A 482 0.86 3.51 12.88
C THR A 482 -0.54 3.82 13.43
N ILE A 483 -1.16 2.87 14.14
CA ILE A 483 -2.49 3.03 14.76
C ILE A 483 -2.45 4.06 15.88
N LEU A 484 -1.51 3.92 16.83
CA LEU A 484 -1.44 4.79 18.01
C LEU A 484 -1.09 6.24 17.65
N ILE A 485 -0.17 6.47 16.73
CA ILE A 485 0.19 7.82 16.28
C ILE A 485 -1.01 8.48 15.58
N SER A 486 -1.69 7.75 14.69
CA SER A 486 -2.87 8.25 13.98
C SER A 486 -4.04 8.53 14.92
N PHE A 487 -4.26 7.66 15.90
CA PHE A 487 -5.29 7.82 16.91
C PHE A 487 -5.00 8.99 17.86
N ALA A 488 -3.75 9.16 18.30
CA ALA A 488 -3.33 10.27 19.16
C ALA A 488 -3.50 11.62 18.45
N LEU A 489 -3.02 11.75 17.21
CA LEU A 489 -3.22 12.97 16.41
C LEU A 489 -4.71 13.23 16.15
N GLY A 490 -5.47 12.19 15.80
CA GLY A 490 -6.92 12.28 15.65
C GLY A 490 -7.63 12.73 16.92
N THR A 491 -7.19 12.27 18.09
CA THR A 491 -7.75 12.67 19.40
C THR A 491 -7.49 14.16 19.67
N LEU A 492 -6.30 14.66 19.34
CA LEU A 492 -5.97 16.07 19.47
C LEU A 492 -6.79 16.94 18.50
N ILE A 493 -6.95 16.49 17.26
CA ILE A 493 -7.63 17.25 16.20
C ILE A 493 -9.15 17.22 16.34
N TYR A 494 -9.75 16.05 16.62
CA TYR A 494 -11.19 15.83 16.59
C TYR A 494 -11.79 15.69 17.98
N SER A 495 -11.31 14.74 18.78
CA SER A 495 -11.93 14.41 20.07
C SER A 495 -11.81 15.53 21.10
N THR A 496 -10.66 16.20 21.17
CA THR A 496 -10.43 17.28 22.14
C THR A 496 -11.39 18.46 21.92
N PRO A 497 -11.56 18.99 20.69
CA PRO A 497 -12.57 20.00 20.43
C PRO A 497 -14.01 19.51 20.66
N VAL A 498 -14.33 18.26 20.32
CA VAL A 498 -15.65 17.66 20.56
C VAL A 498 -15.98 17.64 22.05
N TRP A 499 -15.03 17.25 22.91
CA TRP A 499 -15.21 17.24 24.36
C TRP A 499 -15.33 18.64 24.96
N ILE A 500 -14.46 19.58 24.56
CA ILE A 500 -14.44 20.94 25.12
C ILE A 500 -15.71 21.71 24.75
N LYS A 501 -16.16 21.59 23.49
CA LYS A 501 -17.32 22.36 22.99
C LYS A 501 -18.65 21.61 23.07
N GLY A 502 -18.63 20.32 23.44
CA GLY A 502 -19.83 19.51 23.58
C GLY A 502 -20.57 19.25 22.25
N TYR A 503 -19.83 19.17 21.14
CA TYR A 503 -20.42 18.84 19.84
C TYR A 503 -20.99 17.42 19.87
N LYS A 504 -22.30 17.28 19.60
CA LYS A 504 -22.96 15.97 19.58
C LYS A 504 -22.72 15.21 18.29
#